data_AF-A0A9X1XX51-F1
#
_entry.id   AF-A0A9X1XX51-F1
#
_cell.length_a   1.000
_cell.length_b   1.000
_cell.length_c   1.000
_cell.angle_alpha   90.00
_cell.angle_beta   90.00
_cell.angle_gamma   90.00
#
_symmetry.space_group_name_H-M   'P 1'
#
loop_
_entity.id
_entity.type
_entity.pdbx_description
1 polymer ?
#
loop_
_entity_poly.entity_id
_entity_poly.type
_entity_poly.pdbx_seq_one_letter_code
_entity_poly.pdbx_strand_id
1 'polypeptide(L)'
;MYEKLENIKTGEIETLEYEDLSWEFTEEGLIMRSLNTERKLYWKDFTSYLIKENNLFMFTKNYEPFILGEIEIGKDNFKKLVDYVAERLK
;
A
#
# COMPACT_ATOMS: atom_id res chain seq x y z
N MET A 1 24.33 22.86 -10.78
CA MET A 1 24.25 22.36 -12.17
C MET A 1 23.45 21.07 -12.07
N TYR A 2 22.17 21.09 -12.41
CA TYR A 2 21.30 19.91 -12.31
C TYR A 2 21.45 19.09 -13.60
N GLU A 3 21.88 17.84 -13.47
CA GLU A 3 21.91 16.91 -14.60
C GLU A 3 20.46 16.57 -14.98
N LYS A 4 20.14 16.82 -16.25
CA LYS A 4 18.86 16.48 -16.86
C LYS A 4 18.65 14.96 -16.80
N LEU A 5 17.59 14.54 -16.12
CA LEU A 5 17.05 13.18 -16.18
C LEU A 5 16.36 12.96 -17.53
N GLU A 6 17.14 12.92 -18.61
CA GLU A 6 16.67 12.49 -19.93
C GLU A 6 16.81 10.96 -19.98
N ASN A 7 15.66 10.27 -20.08
CA ASN A 7 15.48 8.81 -20.25
C ASN A 7 15.11 7.98 -19.00
N ILE A 8 14.14 8.44 -18.20
CA ILE A 8 13.29 7.48 -17.50
C ILE A 8 12.32 6.93 -18.55
N LYS A 9 12.53 5.69 -19.01
CA LYS A 9 11.49 4.91 -19.69
C LYS A 9 10.33 4.82 -18.70
N THR A 10 9.31 5.65 -18.89
CA THR A 10 7.98 5.40 -18.35
C THR A 10 7.55 4.06 -18.92
N GLY A 11 7.78 2.98 -18.18
CA GLY A 11 7.02 1.76 -18.40
C GLY A 11 5.55 2.17 -18.30
N GLU A 12 4.78 1.88 -19.34
CA GLU A 12 3.33 1.98 -19.25
C GLU A 12 2.93 1.16 -18.02
N ILE A 13 2.43 1.85 -16.99
CA ILE A 13 1.78 1.18 -15.88
C ILE A 13 0.54 0.58 -16.53
N GLU A 14 0.52 -0.74 -16.71
CA GLU A 14 -0.71 -1.46 -17.04
C GLU A 14 -1.74 -1.04 -15.98
N THR A 15 -2.66 -0.18 -16.38
CA THR A 15 -3.82 0.15 -15.56
C THR A 15 -4.67 -1.11 -15.53
N LEU A 16 -4.41 -1.97 -14.54
CA LEU A 16 -5.37 -2.99 -14.12
C LEU A 16 -6.68 -2.25 -13.90
N GLU A 17 -7.71 -2.62 -14.67
CA GLU A 17 -9.06 -2.11 -14.47
C GLU A 17 -9.42 -2.33 -13.00
N TYR A 18 -9.53 -1.24 -12.24
CA TYR A 18 -9.64 -1.24 -10.77
C TYR A 18 -10.95 -1.83 -10.24
N GLU A 19 -11.82 -2.36 -11.11
CA GLU A 19 -13.21 -2.65 -10.77
C GLU A 19 -13.37 -3.76 -9.72
N ASP A 20 -12.34 -4.59 -9.49
CA ASP A 20 -12.44 -5.75 -8.58
C ASP A 20 -11.26 -5.91 -7.60
N LEU A 21 -10.54 -4.83 -7.28
CA LEU A 21 -9.51 -4.85 -6.23
C LEU A 21 -10.13 -4.50 -4.87
N SER A 22 -10.10 -5.45 -3.94
CA SER A 22 -10.55 -5.23 -2.55
C SER A 22 -9.45 -5.52 -1.55
N TRP A 23 -9.38 -4.70 -0.51
CA TRP A 23 -8.39 -4.76 0.55
C TRP A 23 -9.12 -4.91 1.88
N GLU A 24 -8.78 -5.96 2.62
CA GLU A 24 -9.41 -6.28 3.91
C GLU A 24 -8.34 -6.39 5.00
N PHE A 25 -8.47 -5.53 6.01
CA PHE A 25 -7.59 -5.54 7.18
C PHE A 25 -8.20 -6.43 8.26
N THR A 26 -7.50 -7.50 8.59
CA THR A 26 -7.92 -8.51 9.58
C THR A 26 -6.96 -8.54 10.77
N GLU A 27 -7.33 -9.27 11.81
CA GLU A 27 -6.45 -9.47 12.98
C GLU A 27 -5.14 -10.17 12.62
N GLU A 28 -5.14 -11.03 11.60
CA GLU A 28 -3.96 -11.79 11.19
C GLU A 28 -3.06 -11.03 10.20
N GLY A 29 -3.64 -10.12 9.42
CA GLY A 29 -2.93 -9.43 8.34
C GLY A 29 -3.82 -8.69 7.36
N LEU A 30 -3.24 -8.34 6.22
CA LEU A 30 -3.91 -7.73 5.07
C LEU A 30 -4.25 -8.82 4.05
N ILE A 31 -5.50 -8.86 3.61
CA ILE A 31 -5.97 -9.68 2.49
C ILE A 31 -6.23 -8.74 1.32
N MET A 32 -5.60 -9.01 0.19
CA MET A 32 -5.86 -8.34 -1.08
C MET A 32 -6.53 -9.34 -2.01
N ARG A 33 -7.69 -8.99 -2.55
CA ARG A 33 -8.39 -9.80 -3.54
C ARG A 33 -8.49 -9.05 -4.85
N SER A 34 -8.29 -9.79 -5.92
CA SER A 34 -8.60 -9.42 -7.30
C SER A 34 -9.52 -10.49 -7.88
N LEU A 35 -10.08 -10.25 -9.07
CA LEU A 35 -10.96 -11.18 -9.82
C LEU A 35 -10.59 -12.67 -9.69
N ASN A 36 -9.29 -12.99 -9.79
CA ASN A 36 -8.82 -14.38 -9.85
C ASN A 36 -7.79 -14.73 -8.78
N THR A 37 -7.36 -13.78 -7.95
CA THR A 37 -6.28 -14.03 -6.98
C THR A 37 -6.57 -13.40 -5.63
N GLU A 38 -6.28 -14.16 -4.58
CA GLU A 38 -6.23 -13.68 -3.20
C GLU A 38 -4.78 -13.77 -2.72
N ARG A 39 -4.28 -12.67 -2.16
CA ARG A 39 -2.96 -12.61 -1.51
C ARG A 39 -3.15 -12.20 -0.06
N LYS A 40 -2.66 -13.03 0.86
CA LYS A 40 -2.65 -12.76 2.30
C LYS A 40 -1.24 -12.39 2.75
N LEU A 41 -1.12 -11.26 3.45
CA LEU A 41 0.11 -10.75 4.03
C LEU A 41 -0.06 -10.68 5.54
N TYR A 42 0.71 -11.46 6.29
CA TYR A 42 0.59 -11.46 7.74
C TYR A 42 1.27 -10.24 8.36
N TRP A 43 0.73 -9.75 9.48
CA TRP A 43 1.33 -8.60 10.19
C TRP A 43 2.82 -8.80 10.53
N LYS A 44 3.20 -10.04 10.89
CA LYS A 44 4.60 -10.43 11.18
C LYS A 44 5.57 -10.27 10.01
N ASP A 45 5.07 -10.12 8.78
CA ASP A 45 5.86 -9.97 7.56
C ASP A 45 6.11 -8.50 7.21
N PHE A 46 5.36 -7.59 7.83
CA PHE A 46 5.63 -6.15 7.80
C PHE A 46 6.72 -5.79 8.81
N THR A 47 7.60 -4.87 8.42
CA THR A 47 8.75 -4.44 9.21
C THR A 47 8.62 -3.01 9.70
N SER A 48 8.00 -2.14 8.91
CA SER A 48 7.81 -0.73 9.25
C SER A 48 6.70 -0.10 8.41
N TYR A 49 6.30 1.11 8.79
CA TYR A 49 5.43 1.96 8.01
C TYR A 49 5.95 3.40 7.96
N LEU A 50 5.53 4.16 6.95
CA LEU A 50 5.83 5.58 6.79
C LEU A 50 4.57 6.28 6.27
N ILE A 51 4.31 7.49 6.76
CA ILE A 51 3.26 8.35 6.23
C ILE A 51 3.93 9.54 5.54
N LYS A 52 3.62 9.76 4.27
CA LYS A 52 4.13 10.90 3.51
C LYS A 52 3.09 11.36 2.49
N GLU A 53 2.83 12.67 2.46
CA GLU A 53 1.95 13.28 1.46
C GLU A 53 0.56 12.61 1.40
N ASN A 54 -0.04 12.30 2.55
CA ASN A 54 -1.32 11.60 2.69
C ASN A 54 -1.34 10.19 2.06
N ASN A 55 -0.18 9.55 1.98
CA ASN A 55 -0.04 8.15 1.62
C ASN A 55 0.56 7.36 2.79
N LEU A 56 0.02 6.18 3.04
CA LEU A 56 0.55 5.19 3.95
C LEU A 56 1.41 4.20 3.16
N PHE A 57 2.69 4.12 3.50
CA PHE A 57 3.63 3.13 3.01
C PHE A 57 3.81 2.05 4.07
N MET A 58 3.61 0.79 3.72
CA MET A 58 3.87 -0.36 4.59
C MET A 58 4.95 -1.23 3.95
N PHE A 59 6.05 -1.43 4.67
CA PHE A 59 7.20 -2.17 4.18
C PHE A 59 7.18 -3.60 4.70
N THR A 60 7.43 -4.55 3.81
CA THR A 60 7.62 -5.95 4.18
C THR A 60 9.10 -6.29 4.30
N LYS A 61 9.41 -7.48 4.83
CA LYS A 61 10.80 -8.02 4.88
C LYS A 61 11.48 -8.09 3.51
N ASN A 62 10.70 -8.15 2.44
CA ASN A 62 11.21 -8.19 1.07
C ASN A 62 11.40 -6.79 0.45
N TYR A 63 11.20 -5.73 1.24
CA TYR A 63 11.31 -4.32 0.83
C TYR A 63 10.38 -3.88 -0.31
N GLU A 64 9.35 -4.67 -0.62
CA GLU A 64 8.25 -4.23 -1.48
C GLU A 64 7.29 -3.35 -0.65
N PRO A 65 7.15 -2.05 -0.95
CA PRO A 65 6.24 -1.18 -0.25
C PRO A 65 4.81 -1.35 -0.77
N PHE A 66 3.87 -1.50 0.15
CA PHE A 66 2.44 -1.35 -0.13
C PHE A 66 2.05 0.08 0.15
N ILE A 67 1.45 0.73 -0.85
CA ILE A 67 1.10 2.16 -0.79
C ILE A 67 -0.42 2.27 -0.83
N LEU A 68 -0.94 3.08 0.08
CA LEU A 68 -2.37 3.36 0.20
C LEU A 68 -2.58 4.85 0.38
N GLY A 69 -3.28 5.47 -0.56
CA GLY A 69 -3.55 6.90 -0.54
C GLY A 69 -4.84 7.27 0.20
N GLU A 70 -4.84 8.42 0.86
CA GLU A 70 -6.07 9.02 1.40
C GLU A 70 -7.13 9.23 0.31
N ILE A 71 -6.69 9.53 -0.92
CA ILE A 71 -7.60 9.74 -2.06
C ILE A 71 -8.38 8.47 -2.45
N GLU A 72 -7.79 7.29 -2.27
CA GLU A 72 -8.39 5.99 -2.59
C GLU A 72 -9.28 5.51 -1.45
N ILE A 73 -8.90 5.79 -0.20
CA ILE A 73 -9.54 5.25 1.01
C ILE A 73 -10.63 6.20 1.55
N GLY A 74 -10.48 7.50 1.32
CA GLY A 74 -11.25 8.57 1.95
C GLY A 74 -10.68 8.96 3.32
N LYS A 75 -10.76 10.25 3.64
CA LYS A 75 -10.13 10.90 4.80
C LYS A 75 -10.38 10.21 6.15
N ASP A 76 -11.65 9.92 6.47
CA ASP A 76 -12.02 9.35 7.77
C ASP A 76 -11.50 7.92 7.93
N ASN A 77 -11.53 7.14 6.85
CA ASN A 77 -11.03 5.78 6.84
C ASN A 77 -9.51 5.74 6.81
N PHE A 78 -8.85 6.69 6.15
CA PHE A 78 -7.39 6.78 6.12
C PHE A 78 -6.83 7.00 7.52
N LYS A 79 -7.43 7.90 8.31
CA LYS A 79 -7.04 8.10 9.70
C LYS A 79 -7.17 6.83 10.53
N LYS A 80 -8.32 6.15 10.46
CA LYS A 80 -8.56 4.88 11.17
C LYS A 80 -7.56 3.81 10.77
N LEU A 81 -7.24 3.72 9.48
CA LEU A 81 -6.28 2.77 8.95
C LEU A 81 -4.87 3.04 9.48
N VAL A 82 -4.44 4.30 9.46
CA VAL A 82 -3.14 4.70 10.00
C VAL A 82 -3.02 4.30 11.47
N ASP A 83 -4.02 4.62 12.28
CA ASP A 83 -4.04 4.27 13.70
C ASP A 83 -3.97 2.74 13.89
N TYR A 84 -4.74 2.00 13.09
CA TYR A 84 -4.75 0.53 13.11
C TYR A 84 -3.38 -0.09 12.78
N VAL A 85 -2.73 0.40 11.71
CA VAL A 85 -1.40 -0.09 11.30
C VAL A 85 -0.35 0.27 12.35
N ALA A 86 -0.42 1.48 12.91
CA ALA A 86 0.48 1.92 13.98
C ALA A 86 0.36 1.04 15.23
N GLU A 87 -0.82 0.53 15.57
CA GLU A 87 -1.01 -0.39 16.70
C GLU A 87 -0.44 -1.79 16.43
N ARG A 88 -0.51 -2.28 15.19
CA ARG A 88 -0.05 -3.62 14.81
C ARG A 88 1.46 -3.72 14.63
N LEU A 89 2.13 -2.62 14.28
CA LEU A 89 3.57 -2.57 13.98
C LEU A 89 4.40 -1.92 15.10
N LYS A 90 3.90 -1.93 16.34
CA LYS A 90 4.63 -1.48 17.54
C LYS A 90 5.79 -2.41 17.91
#